data_AF-A0A1M5PDA8-F1
#
_entry.id   AF-A0A1M5PDA8-F1
#
_cell.length_a   1.000
_cell.length_b   1.000
_cell.length_c   1.000
_cell.angle_alpha   90.00
_cell.angle_beta   90.00
_cell.angle_gamma   90.00
#
_symmetry.space_group_name_H-M   'P 1'
#
loop_
_entity.id
_entity.type
_entity.pdbx_description
1 polymer ?
#
loop_
_entity_poly.entity_id
_entity_poly.type
_entity_poly.pdbx_seq_one_letter_code
_entity_poly.pdbx_strand_id
1 'polypeptide(L)'
;MNQRSMAVLNMLVEQEGYLSSEQLAKAFHVSRRTIYNDIGKINDWLKKQKLEIVKQVRAEGFYLEASTKEALSQTDSLVQAQYYEYTKEERKAWIYLHITCSSKTYFLEDFQNLFQVSRNTVLEDIKALKNEIQLEQLQMHTNRRQ
;
A
#
# COMPACT_ATOMS: atom_id res chain seq x y z
N MET A 1 2.91 -2.82 -10.32
CA MET A 1 3.05 -1.74 -9.32
C MET A 1 1.74 -1.67 -8.53
N ASN A 2 1.77 -1.45 -7.21
CA ASN A 2 0.55 -1.36 -6.38
C ASN A 2 0.14 0.11 -6.16
N GLN A 3 -1.01 0.35 -5.52
CA GLN A 3 -1.52 1.71 -5.29
C GLN A 3 -0.57 2.57 -4.44
N ARG A 4 0.05 2.01 -3.38
CA ARG A 4 1.04 2.77 -2.58
C ARG A 4 2.24 3.20 -3.39
N SER A 5 2.81 2.29 -4.19
CA SER A 5 3.93 2.62 -5.07
C SER A 5 3.56 3.70 -6.08
N MET A 6 2.33 3.68 -6.62
CA MET A 6 1.83 4.77 -7.46
C MET A 6 1.76 6.10 -6.70
N ALA A 7 1.24 6.10 -5.47
CA ALA A 7 1.16 7.33 -4.70
C ALA A 7 2.53 7.87 -4.26
N VAL A 8 3.48 6.99 -3.92
CA VAL A 8 4.89 7.36 -3.68
C VAL A 8 5.49 7.99 -4.94
N LEU A 9 5.22 7.42 -6.12
CA LEU A 9 5.68 7.97 -7.40
C LEU A 9 5.07 9.36 -7.65
N ASN A 10 3.76 9.53 -7.46
CA ASN A 10 3.08 10.83 -7.62
C ASN A 10 3.70 11.89 -6.70
N MET A 11 3.94 11.56 -5.43
CA MET A 11 4.56 12.48 -4.48
C MET A 11 5.99 12.88 -4.92
N LEU A 12 6.76 11.96 -5.51
CA LEU A 12 8.09 12.25 -6.06
C LEU A 12 8.04 13.12 -7.32
N VAL A 13 6.99 12.99 -8.14
CA VAL A 13 6.77 13.82 -9.33
C VAL A 13 6.42 15.26 -8.92
N GLU A 14 5.50 15.42 -7.97
CA GLU A 14 5.00 16.72 -7.50
C GLU A 14 6.04 17.51 -6.67
N GLN A 15 6.89 16.82 -5.90
CA GLN A 15 7.84 17.49 -5.02
C GLN A 15 9.01 18.10 -5.80
N GLU A 16 9.28 19.39 -5.64
CA GLU A 16 10.56 19.98 -6.02
C GLU A 16 11.64 19.59 -4.99
N GLY A 17 12.66 18.85 -5.42
CA GLY A 17 13.76 18.38 -4.57
C GLY A 17 13.66 16.92 -4.09
N TYR A 18 14.19 16.66 -2.89
CA TYR A 18 14.35 15.31 -2.33
C TYR A 18 13.29 14.97 -1.29
N LEU A 19 12.86 13.71 -1.27
CA LEU A 19 12.04 13.14 -0.21
C LEU A 19 12.82 12.05 0.52
N SER A 20 13.08 12.26 1.81
CA SER A 20 13.74 11.24 2.62
C SER A 20 12.86 10.00 2.81
N SER A 21 13.50 8.84 3.05
CA SER A 21 12.78 7.61 3.40
C SER A 21 11.90 7.75 4.65
N GLU A 22 12.25 8.67 5.57
CA GLU A 22 11.48 8.95 6.79
C GLU A 22 10.24 9.79 6.50
N GLN A 23 10.35 10.83 5.67
CA GLN A 23 9.19 11.61 5.23
C GLN A 23 8.18 10.73 4.50
N LEU A 24 8.64 9.90 3.56
CA LEU A 24 7.78 8.94 2.86
C LEU A 24 7.17 7.93 3.83
N ALA A 25 7.97 7.34 4.73
CA ALA A 25 7.47 6.38 5.71
C ALA A 25 6.36 6.98 6.59
N LYS A 26 6.55 8.24 7.01
CA LYS A 26 5.55 8.98 7.80
C LYS A 26 4.30 9.30 6.99
N ALA A 27 4.44 9.82 5.77
CA ALA A 27 3.33 10.19 4.90
C ALA A 27 2.43 8.99 4.55
N PHE A 28 3.05 7.81 4.40
CA PHE A 28 2.35 6.58 4.06
C PHE A 28 2.10 5.66 5.26
N HIS A 29 2.43 6.06 6.49
CA HIS A 29 2.24 5.25 7.71
C HIS A 29 2.87 3.83 7.66
N VAL A 30 4.05 3.72 7.05
CA VAL A 30 4.77 2.44 6.90
C VAL A 30 6.18 2.49 7.46
N SER A 31 6.83 1.33 7.55
CA SER A 31 8.25 1.27 7.84
C SER A 31 9.10 1.83 6.69
N ARG A 32 10.30 2.36 7.00
CA ARG A 32 11.29 2.72 5.97
C ARG A 32 11.60 1.57 5.01
N ARG A 33 11.67 0.33 5.52
CA ARG A 33 11.88 -0.88 4.71
C ARG A 33 10.77 -1.05 3.65
N THR A 34 9.54 -0.73 4.01
CA THR A 34 8.39 -0.78 3.09
C THR A 34 8.56 0.25 1.97
N ILE A 35 8.99 1.48 2.28
CA ILE A 35 9.31 2.49 1.28
C ILE A 35 10.37 1.99 0.31
N TYR A 36 11.47 1.41 0.79
CA TYR A 36 12.50 0.83 -0.10
C TYR A 36 11.94 -0.24 -1.04
N ASN A 37 11.03 -1.09 -0.55
CA ASN A 37 10.36 -2.09 -1.40
C ASN A 37 9.47 -1.42 -2.46
N ASP A 38 8.77 -0.34 -2.11
CA ASP A 38 7.92 0.39 -3.06
C ASP A 38 8.75 1.17 -4.09
N ILE A 39 9.88 1.78 -3.70
CA ILE A 39 10.87 2.35 -4.63
C ILE A 39 11.39 1.29 -5.61
N GLY A 40 11.66 0.06 -5.14
CA GLY A 40 12.02 -1.07 -6.00
C GLY A 40 10.97 -1.33 -7.09
N LYS A 41 9.69 -1.42 -6.71
CA LYS A 41 8.58 -1.62 -7.65
C LYS A 41 8.41 -0.45 -8.62
N ILE A 42 8.61 0.78 -8.16
CA ILE A 42 8.58 1.98 -9.00
C ILE A 42 9.69 1.88 -10.05
N ASN A 43 10.91 1.58 -9.63
CA ASN A 43 12.06 1.47 -10.54
C ASN A 43 11.86 0.37 -11.59
N ASP A 44 11.28 -0.77 -11.22
CA ASP A 44 10.93 -1.84 -12.17
C ASP A 44 9.91 -1.37 -13.21
N TRP A 45 8.96 -0.52 -12.81
CA TRP A 45 7.97 0.05 -13.73
C TRP A 45 8.56 1.14 -14.62
N LEU A 46 9.36 2.06 -14.07
CA LEU A 46 10.03 3.13 -14.84
C LEU A 46 10.94 2.54 -15.95
N LYS A 47 11.70 1.49 -15.63
CA LYS A 47 12.52 0.77 -16.62
C LYS A 47 11.69 0.21 -17.77
N LYS A 48 10.49 -0.33 -17.49
CA LYS A 48 9.58 -0.83 -18.54
C LYS A 48 9.05 0.29 -19.44
N GLN A 49 8.89 1.49 -18.88
CA GLN A 49 8.54 2.70 -19.63
C GLN A 49 9.75 3.36 -20.30
N LYS A 50 10.96 2.79 -20.19
CA LYS A 50 12.22 3.36 -20.70
C LYS A 50 12.52 4.76 -20.11
N LEU A 51 12.14 4.97 -18.85
CA LEU A 51 12.42 6.19 -18.09
C LEU A 51 13.57 5.97 -17.11
N GLU A 52 14.21 7.06 -16.69
CA GLU A 52 15.22 7.00 -15.62
C GLU A 52 14.57 6.58 -14.30
N ILE A 53 15.32 5.82 -13.51
CA ILE A 53 14.85 5.33 -12.22
C ILE A 53 14.91 6.40 -11.14
N VAL A 54 14.22 6.17 -10.02
CA VAL A 54 14.37 6.99 -8.82
C VAL A 54 15.82 6.93 -8.34
N LYS A 55 16.43 8.11 -8.18
CA LYS A 55 17.78 8.27 -7.66
C LYS A 55 17.73 8.57 -6.17
N GLN A 56 18.80 8.23 -5.46
CA GLN A 56 18.93 8.47 -4.04
C GLN A 56 20.24 9.19 -3.75
N VAL A 57 20.16 10.34 -3.06
CA VAL A 57 21.31 11.04 -2.50
C VAL A 57 21.37 10.72 -1.01
N ARG A 58 22.54 10.29 -0.56
CA ARG A 58 22.78 9.95 0.85
C ARG A 58 22.51 11.20 1.71
N ALA A 59 21.79 11.02 2.81
CA ALA A 59 21.33 12.08 3.73
C ALA A 59 20.21 13.01 3.20
N GLU A 60 20.04 13.18 1.88
CA GLU A 60 18.98 14.06 1.34
C GLU A 60 17.68 13.30 1.01
N GLY A 61 17.78 12.12 0.38
CA GLY A 61 16.62 11.29 0.07
C GLY A 61 16.50 10.90 -1.40
N PHE A 62 15.27 10.62 -1.82
CA PHE A 62 14.92 10.17 -3.16
C PHE A 62 14.48 11.33 -4.04
N TYR A 63 14.80 11.27 -5.33
CA TYR A 63 14.32 12.23 -6.32
C TYR A 63 14.18 11.58 -7.71
N LEU A 64 13.45 12.25 -8.59
CA LEU A 64 13.36 11.96 -10.01
C LEU A 64 14.04 13.06 -10.81
N GLU A 65 14.73 12.68 -11.87
CA GLU A 65 15.27 13.63 -12.85
C GLU A 65 14.15 14.41 -13.54
N ALA A 66 14.43 15.67 -13.90
CA ALA A 66 13.44 16.56 -14.52
C ALA A 66 12.82 15.95 -15.79
N SER A 67 13.64 15.33 -16.64
CA SER A 67 13.18 14.65 -17.86
C SER A 67 12.18 13.52 -17.59
N THR A 68 12.36 12.79 -16.49
CA THR A 68 11.42 11.73 -16.09
C THR A 68 10.14 12.33 -15.55
N LYS A 69 10.22 13.41 -14.75
CA LYS A 69 9.03 14.12 -14.28
C LYS A 69 8.20 14.70 -15.43
N GLU A 70 8.85 15.28 -16.44
CA GLU A 70 8.19 15.81 -17.63
C GLU A 70 7.52 14.70 -18.47
N ALA A 71 8.19 13.56 -18.66
CA ALA A 71 7.58 12.43 -19.38
C ALA A 71 6.37 11.86 -18.62
N LEU A 72 6.46 11.82 -17.29
CA LEU A 72 5.41 11.35 -16.41
C LEU A 72 4.22 12.31 -16.32
N SER A 73 4.46 13.63 -16.32
CA SER A 73 3.39 14.64 -16.26
C SER A 73 2.54 14.69 -17.53
N GLN A 74 3.07 14.24 -18.67
CA GLN A 74 2.34 14.11 -19.92
C GLN A 74 1.53 12.81 -20.03
N THR A 75 1.64 11.92 -19.05
CA THR A 75 0.97 10.61 -19.05
C THR A 75 -0.30 10.67 -18.22
N ASP A 76 -1.48 10.64 -18.86
CA ASP A 76 -2.82 10.58 -18.21
C ASP A 76 -2.99 9.41 -17.21
N SER A 77 -2.06 8.46 -17.22
CA SER A 77 -2.09 7.24 -16.39
C SER A 77 -1.68 7.47 -14.93
N LEU A 78 -1.13 8.63 -14.57
CA LEU A 78 -0.91 9.00 -13.18
C LEU A 78 -2.22 9.47 -12.54
N VAL A 79 -3.20 8.56 -12.53
CA VAL A 79 -4.50 8.79 -11.91
C VAL A 79 -4.28 9.11 -10.43
N GLN A 80 -4.83 10.26 -10.01
CA GLN A 80 -4.95 10.77 -8.64
C GLN A 80 -5.83 9.85 -7.76
N ALA A 81 -5.49 8.57 -7.67
CA ALA A 81 -6.03 7.74 -6.61
C ALA A 81 -5.34 8.18 -5.31
N GLN A 82 -6.03 8.97 -4.49
CA GLN A 82 -5.60 9.23 -3.12
C GLN A 82 -5.37 7.88 -2.44
N TYR A 83 -4.12 7.56 -2.16
CA TYR A 83 -3.79 6.33 -1.48
C TYR A 83 -4.14 6.46 -0.01
N TYR A 84 -5.12 5.67 0.43
CA TYR A 84 -5.47 5.53 1.83
C TYR A 84 -4.88 4.23 2.39
N GLU A 85 -3.93 4.34 3.32
CA GLU A 85 -3.43 3.17 4.05
C GLU A 85 -4.29 2.92 5.29
N TYR A 86 -5.14 1.89 5.23
CA TYR A 86 -5.93 1.46 6.38
C TYR A 86 -5.01 0.99 7.52
N THR A 87 -5.19 1.56 8.71
CA THR A 87 -4.58 1.12 9.96
C THR A 87 -5.01 -0.31 10.30
N LYS A 88 -4.27 -0.96 11.21
CA LYS A 88 -4.63 -2.31 11.66
C LYS A 88 -6.03 -2.34 12.27
N GLU A 89 -6.35 -1.33 13.05
CA GLU A 89 -7.63 -1.15 13.73
C GLU A 89 -8.76 -0.98 12.72
N GLU A 90 -8.59 -0.14 11.70
CA GLU A 90 -9.59 0.03 10.64
C GLU A 90 -9.77 -1.25 9.82
N ARG A 91 -8.68 -1.95 9.44
CA ARG A 91 -8.80 -3.21 8.69
C ARG A 91 -9.60 -4.24 9.46
N LYS A 92 -9.36 -4.40 10.77
CA LYS A 92 -10.16 -5.29 11.62
C LYS A 92 -11.64 -4.88 11.65
N ALA A 93 -11.92 -3.60 11.84
CA ALA A 93 -13.29 -3.09 11.86
C ALA A 93 -14.01 -3.35 10.52
N TRP A 94 -13.33 -3.10 9.40
CA TRP A 94 -13.85 -3.40 8.07
C TRP A 94 -14.06 -4.90 7.83
N ILE A 95 -13.11 -5.76 8.23
CA ILE A 95 -13.26 -7.22 8.14
C ILE A 95 -14.50 -7.66 8.93
N TYR A 96 -14.65 -7.18 10.15
CA TYR A 96 -15.80 -7.47 11.00
C TYR A 96 -17.11 -7.09 10.30
N LEU A 97 -17.24 -5.82 9.87
CA LEU A 97 -18.43 -5.32 9.18
C LEU A 97 -18.74 -6.12 7.91
N HIS A 98 -17.75 -6.44 7.08
CA HIS A 98 -17.96 -7.21 5.87
C HIS A 98 -18.47 -8.62 6.17
N ILE A 99 -17.93 -9.29 7.18
CA ILE A 99 -18.34 -10.65 7.54
C ILE A 99 -19.72 -10.67 8.20
N THR A 100 -20.06 -9.66 9.01
CA THR A 100 -21.33 -9.63 9.76
C THR A 100 -22.49 -9.08 8.96
N CYS A 101 -22.25 -8.15 8.03
CA CYS A 101 -23.29 -7.43 7.30
C CYS A 101 -23.54 -7.98 5.88
N SER A 102 -22.88 -9.08 5.50
CA SER A 102 -22.98 -9.67 4.17
C SER A 102 -23.24 -11.17 4.24
N SER A 103 -24.03 -11.69 3.30
CA SER A 103 -24.27 -13.13 3.14
C SER A 103 -23.28 -13.82 2.19
N LYS A 104 -22.32 -13.07 1.62
CA LYS A 104 -21.26 -13.60 0.75
C LYS A 104 -20.13 -14.20 1.58
N THR A 105 -19.56 -15.32 1.11
CA THR A 105 -18.28 -15.83 1.60
C THR A 105 -17.12 -14.93 1.17
N TYR A 106 -16.30 -14.49 2.13
CA TYR A 106 -15.05 -13.76 1.87
C TYR A 106 -13.83 -14.68 1.90
N PHE A 107 -12.91 -14.45 0.98
CA PHE A 107 -11.60 -15.06 0.91
C PHE A 107 -10.53 -14.07 1.39
N LEU A 108 -9.33 -14.57 1.73
CA LEU A 108 -8.19 -13.72 2.08
C LEU A 108 -7.87 -12.72 0.96
N GLU A 109 -8.02 -13.15 -0.30
CA GLU A 109 -7.80 -12.34 -1.49
C GLU A 109 -8.72 -11.11 -1.54
N ASP A 110 -9.98 -11.23 -1.11
CA ASP A 110 -10.91 -10.09 -1.07
C ASP A 110 -10.34 -8.97 -0.17
N PHE A 111 -9.86 -9.32 1.03
CA PHE A 111 -9.29 -8.36 1.97
C PHE A 111 -7.87 -7.89 1.59
N GLN A 112 -7.07 -8.75 0.96
CA GLN A 112 -5.78 -8.33 0.39
C GLN A 112 -5.98 -7.24 -0.66
N ASN A 113 -6.98 -7.40 -1.52
CA ASN A 113 -7.30 -6.42 -2.56
C ASN A 113 -7.95 -5.17 -1.96
N LEU A 114 -8.85 -5.32 -0.99
CA LEU A 114 -9.53 -4.19 -0.36
C LEU A 114 -8.55 -3.26 0.38
N PHE A 115 -7.59 -3.84 1.12
CA PHE A 115 -6.65 -3.07 1.93
C PHE A 115 -5.26 -2.88 1.29
N GLN A 116 -5.00 -3.52 0.15
CA GLN A 116 -3.70 -3.52 -0.53
C GLN A 116 -2.54 -4.03 0.34
N VAL A 117 -2.81 -4.99 1.23
CA VAL A 117 -1.81 -5.59 2.13
C VAL A 117 -1.47 -7.03 1.76
N SER A 118 -0.40 -7.56 2.35
CA SER A 118 0.01 -8.94 2.11
C SER A 118 -0.97 -9.95 2.69
N ARG A 119 -0.96 -11.18 2.16
CA ARG A 119 -1.73 -12.30 2.72
C ARG A 119 -1.46 -12.54 4.19
N ASN A 120 -0.20 -12.45 4.62
CA ASN A 120 0.18 -12.60 6.02
C ASN A 120 -0.41 -11.47 6.89
N THR A 121 -0.45 -10.24 6.39
CA THR A 121 -1.06 -9.11 7.10
C THR A 121 -2.54 -9.38 7.36
N VAL A 122 -3.30 -9.81 6.33
CA VAL A 122 -4.71 -10.18 6.49
C VAL A 122 -4.89 -11.33 7.49
N LEU A 123 -4.01 -12.34 7.45
CA LEU A 123 -4.08 -13.45 8.40
C LEU A 123 -3.86 -13.02 9.85
N GLU A 124 -2.87 -12.16 10.10
CA GLU A 124 -2.63 -11.61 11.43
C GLU A 124 -3.78 -10.71 11.89
N ASP A 125 -4.38 -9.92 11.00
CA ASP A 125 -5.56 -9.11 11.29
C ASP A 125 -6.78 -9.97 11.66
N ILE A 126 -7.07 -11.03 10.89
CA ILE A 126 -8.16 -11.99 11.17
C ILE A 126 -7.91 -12.72 12.49
N LYS A 127 -6.68 -13.14 12.76
CA LYS A 127 -6.31 -13.80 14.02
C LYS A 127 -6.52 -12.88 15.23
N ALA A 128 -6.10 -11.62 15.11
CA ALA A 128 -6.31 -10.63 16.15
C ALA A 128 -7.80 -10.37 16.38
N LEU A 129 -8.56 -10.14 15.30
CA LEU A 129 -10.01 -9.94 15.36
C LEU A 129 -10.73 -11.13 16.00
N LYS A 130 -10.36 -12.37 15.64
CA LYS A 130 -10.95 -13.59 16.22
C LYS A 130 -10.77 -13.64 17.74
N ASN A 131 -9.62 -13.22 18.25
CA ASN A 131 -9.37 -13.18 19.69
C ASN A 131 -10.20 -12.08 20.37
N GLU A 132 -10.38 -10.93 19.73
CA GLU A 132 -11.13 -9.79 20.27
C GLU A 132 -12.63 -10.12 20.39
N ILE A 133 -13.25 -10.63 19.33
CA ILE A 133 -14.69 -10.94 19.34
C ILE A 133 -15.04 -12.14 20.23
N GLN A 134 -14.06 -12.99 20.55
CA GLN A 134 -14.27 -14.11 21.47
C GLN A 134 -14.59 -13.63 22.89
N LEU A 135 -14.10 -12.45 23.28
CA LEU A 135 -14.47 -11.80 24.55
C LEU A 135 -15.96 -11.40 24.58
N GLU A 136 -16.56 -11.19 23.42
CA GLU A 136 -17.97 -10.85 23.23
C GLU A 136 -18.84 -12.10 22.93
N GLN A 137 -18.29 -13.31 23.16
CA GLN A 137 -18.96 -14.60 22.90
C GLN A 137 -19.29 -14.87 21.42
N LEU A 138 -18.68 -14.14 20.49
CA LEU A 138 -18.80 -14.40 19.06
C LEU A 138 -17.73 -15.37 18.56
N GLN A 139 -18.05 -16.15 17.53
CA GLN A 139 -17.12 -17.08 16.89
C GLN A 139 -17.01 -16.83 15.39
N MET A 140 -15.77 -16.75 14.91
CA MET A 140 -15.47 -16.66 13.47
C MET A 140 -14.92 -18.00 12.96
N HIS A 141 -15.56 -18.54 11.93
CA HIS A 141 -15.18 -19.78 11.26
C HIS A 141 -14.46 -19.50 9.95
N THR A 142 -13.41 -20.27 9.68
CA THR A 142 -12.61 -20.18 8.45
C THR A 142 -12.57 -21.56 7.79
N ASN A 143 -12.98 -21.64 6.53
CA ASN A 143 -12.91 -22.88 5.75
C ASN A 143 -11.77 -22.81 4.72
N ARG A 144 -11.08 -23.93 4.49
CA ARG A 144 -10.17 -24.07 3.35
C ARG A 144 -11.00 -24.43 2.13
N ARG A 145 -10.66 -23.90 0.94
CA ARG A 145 -11.26 -24.38 -0.31
C ARG A 145 -10.98 -25.89 -0.39
N GLN A 146 -12.05 -26.68 -0.53
CA GLN A 146 -11.96 -28.05 -1.04
C GLN A 146 -11.63 -27.99 -2.53
#